data_AF-A0A7H0VHG8-F1
#
_entry.id   AF-A0A7H0VHG8-F1
#
_cell.length_a   1.000
_cell.length_b   1.000
_cell.length_c   1.000
_cell.angle_alpha   90.00
_cell.angle_beta   90.00
_cell.angle_gamma   90.00
#
_symmetry.space_group_name_H-M   'P 1'
#
loop_
_entity.id
_entity.type
_entity.pdbx_description
1 polymer ?
#
loop_
_entity_poly.entity_id
_entity_poly.type
_entity_poly.pdbx_seq_one_letter_code
_entity_poly.pdbx_strand_id
1 'polypeptide(L)'
;MDNRGFKVILFALGICILSSCEINTPDSDSPSKPSAEEAEPAKINSTEDNSSKQTEERISKDTLRFNRAFQDAWKKAELNFDSPHFSKEYYFYPDDSSYAIKIEILIGNLFTDSEKYFLLRRHVPWATYLNLYQIRNGKAFKILERKQSEMSYRSDTIFDVNGDQINDFVVHWHPVSGCCRRNIYSVYLKKEDRSFSSAYRFINPTFSPEEHIIRGISYGHPGEAGLYKFKWNGLAVDSLEFIYRNTSRKDQFIKTSKAKYKPTASEGEILKEIPEEYLQIESIDWFEA
;
A
#
# COMPACT_ATOMS: atom_id res chain seq x y z
N MET A 1 20.69 34.70 -57.24
CA MET A 1 19.91 33.61 -57.87
C MET A 1 20.54 32.34 -57.37
N ASP A 2 20.01 31.52 -56.46
CA ASP A 2 18.79 31.42 -55.67
C ASP A 2 19.24 30.73 -54.36
N ASN A 3 18.98 31.25 -53.16
CA ASN A 3 17.73 31.32 -52.42
C ASN A 3 17.34 29.99 -51.71
N ARG A 4 16.92 30.14 -50.44
CA ARG A 4 16.43 29.15 -49.44
C ARG A 4 17.54 28.52 -48.57
N GLY A 5 17.74 28.87 -47.30
CA GLY A 5 16.92 29.58 -46.33
C GLY A 5 16.56 28.66 -45.18
N PHE A 6 17.30 28.73 -44.06
CA PHE A 6 16.88 28.16 -42.78
C PHE A 6 17.25 29.13 -41.65
N LYS A 7 16.24 29.87 -41.20
CA LYS A 7 16.17 30.50 -39.89
C LYS A 7 14.83 30.07 -39.32
N VAL A 8 14.80 29.46 -38.13
CA VAL A 8 13.83 29.78 -37.07
C VAL A 8 14.43 29.38 -35.72
N ILE A 9 14.68 30.38 -34.89
CA ILE A 9 14.53 30.31 -33.43
C ILE A 9 13.23 31.05 -33.15
N LEU A 10 12.27 30.45 -32.43
CA LEU A 10 11.59 31.09 -31.30
C LEU A 10 10.69 30.10 -30.54
N PHE A 11 10.84 30.14 -29.22
CA PHE A 11 9.92 29.69 -28.19
C PHE A 11 8.54 30.37 -28.31
N ALA A 12 7.47 29.61 -28.08
CA ALA A 12 6.25 30.15 -27.49
C ALA A 12 5.42 29.03 -26.83
N LEU A 13 5.05 29.30 -25.57
CA LEU A 13 4.11 28.58 -24.71
C LEU A 13 2.75 28.33 -25.39
N GLY A 14 2.05 27.27 -24.97
CA GLY A 14 0.63 27.14 -25.33
C GLY A 14 -0.11 25.92 -24.78
N ILE A 15 -0.46 25.96 -23.50
CA ILE A 15 -1.70 25.43 -22.90
C ILE A 15 -1.83 23.90 -22.77
N CYS A 16 -1.51 23.41 -21.56
CA CYS A 16 -2.04 22.17 -21.01
C CYS A 16 -3.53 22.36 -20.65
N ILE A 17 -4.41 21.55 -21.25
CA ILE A 17 -5.78 21.35 -20.75
C ILE A 17 -5.80 20.02 -19.99
N LEU A 18 -6.27 20.12 -18.75
CA LEU A 18 -6.40 19.08 -17.74
C LEU A 18 -7.36 17.97 -18.19
N SER A 19 -7.00 16.72 -17.93
CA SER A 19 -7.96 15.60 -17.80
C SER A 19 -7.34 14.54 -16.89
N SER A 20 -7.93 14.40 -15.70
CA SER A 20 -7.51 13.55 -14.60
C SER A 20 -7.48 12.06 -14.95
N CYS A 21 -6.34 11.41 -14.69
CA CYS A 21 -6.20 9.98 -14.41
C CYS A 21 -4.90 9.80 -13.59
N GLU A 22 -5.02 9.66 -12.27
CA GLU A 22 -3.91 9.22 -11.42
C GLU A 22 -3.63 7.74 -11.67
N ILE A 23 -2.46 7.45 -12.25
CA ILE A 23 -1.82 6.14 -12.25
C ILE A 23 -0.42 6.33 -11.63
N ASN A 24 -0.20 5.62 -10.53
CA ASN A 24 1.06 5.20 -9.92
C ASN A 24 2.26 6.16 -10.00
N THR A 25 2.45 6.95 -8.95
CA THR A 25 3.75 7.51 -8.56
C THR A 25 4.02 7.26 -7.06
N PRO A 26 5.30 7.18 -6.63
CA PRO A 26 5.65 7.13 -5.21
C PRO A 26 5.34 8.50 -4.58
N ASP A 27 4.57 8.52 -3.48
CA ASP A 27 4.20 9.78 -2.81
C ASP A 27 5.42 10.46 -2.17
N SER A 28 5.60 11.74 -2.50
CA SER A 28 6.40 12.70 -1.75
C SER A 28 5.47 13.75 -1.16
N ASP A 29 5.17 13.65 0.13
CA ASP A 29 4.38 14.66 0.85
C ASP A 29 5.19 15.95 1.06
N SER A 30 4.66 17.07 0.58
CA SER A 30 5.05 18.41 1.01
C SER A 30 3.83 19.34 0.96
N PRO A 31 3.46 20.02 2.07
CA PRO A 31 2.24 20.80 2.11
C PRO A 31 2.39 22.16 1.40
N SER A 32 1.44 22.46 0.52
CA SER A 32 1.28 23.74 -0.17
C SER A 32 0.76 24.84 0.77
N LYS A 33 1.38 26.04 0.70
CA LYS A 33 0.99 27.28 1.38
C LYS A 33 -0.41 27.79 0.96
N PRO A 34 -1.24 28.32 1.89
CA PRO A 34 -2.37 29.18 1.55
C PRO A 34 -1.93 30.65 1.31
N SER A 35 -2.67 31.34 0.44
CA SER A 35 -2.50 32.76 0.08
C SER A 35 -2.94 33.71 1.19
N ALA A 36 -2.29 34.87 1.27
CA ALA A 36 -2.57 35.93 2.23
C ALA A 36 -3.78 36.77 1.81
N GLU A 37 -4.73 36.95 2.73
CA GLU A 37 -5.74 38.01 2.71
C GLU A 37 -5.69 38.69 4.08
N GLU A 38 -5.61 40.03 4.08
CA GLU A 38 -5.36 40.88 5.25
C GLU A 38 -6.47 40.78 6.30
N ALA A 39 -6.09 40.50 7.55
CA ALA A 39 -6.94 40.69 8.73
C ALA A 39 -6.14 41.45 9.80
N GLU A 40 -6.76 42.49 10.36
CA GLU A 40 -6.23 43.37 11.41
C GLU A 40 -5.75 42.62 12.67
N PRO A 41 -4.77 43.17 13.42
CA PRO A 41 -4.07 42.42 14.47
C PRO A 41 -4.94 42.22 15.71
N ALA A 42 -5.46 41.00 15.87
CA ALA A 42 -5.94 40.51 17.15
C ALA A 42 -4.75 40.30 18.11
N LYS A 43 -4.84 40.85 19.32
CA LYS A 43 -3.86 40.71 20.40
C LYS A 43 -3.51 39.24 20.64
N ILE A 44 -2.25 38.88 20.38
CA ILE A 44 -1.67 37.56 20.65
C ILE A 44 -1.63 37.36 22.16
N ASN A 45 -2.56 36.56 22.68
CA ASN A 45 -2.49 36.02 24.02
C ASN A 45 -1.45 34.89 24.08
N SER A 46 -0.76 34.81 25.21
CA SER A 46 0.33 33.91 25.62
C SER A 46 0.01 32.40 25.65
N THR A 47 -0.95 31.93 24.85
CA THR A 47 -1.47 30.55 24.84
C THR A 47 -0.80 29.64 23.81
N GLU A 48 -0.22 30.17 22.74
CA GLU A 48 0.40 29.34 21.69
C GLU A 48 1.70 28.67 22.16
N ASP A 49 2.50 29.37 22.96
CA ASP A 49 3.84 28.94 23.37
C ASP A 49 3.85 27.85 24.47
N ASN A 50 2.73 27.69 25.18
CA ASN A 50 2.52 26.59 26.13
C ASN A 50 1.92 25.34 25.45
N SER A 51 1.12 25.52 24.39
CA SER A 51 0.52 24.43 23.61
C SER A 51 1.56 23.68 22.78
N SER A 52 2.50 24.42 22.16
CA SER A 52 3.63 23.85 21.42
C SER A 52 4.55 23.03 22.31
N LYS A 53 4.98 23.57 23.46
CA LYS A 53 5.85 22.88 24.43
C LYS A 53 5.21 21.61 25.00
N GLN A 54 3.92 21.65 25.34
CA GLN A 54 3.21 20.45 25.80
C GLN A 54 3.09 19.37 24.71
N THR A 55 2.97 19.79 23.45
CA THR A 55 2.90 18.86 22.31
C THR A 55 4.27 18.21 22.07
N GLU A 56 5.35 18.99 22.09
CA GLU A 56 6.72 18.48 21.95
C GLU A 56 7.09 17.53 23.08
N GLU A 57 6.73 17.84 24.33
CA GLU A 57 6.95 16.96 25.48
C GLU A 57 6.20 15.63 25.34
N ARG A 58 4.95 15.65 24.83
CA ARG A 58 4.17 14.43 24.57
C ARG A 58 4.81 13.58 23.47
N ILE A 59 5.19 14.18 22.34
CA ILE A 59 5.86 13.50 21.23
C ILE A 59 7.19 12.88 21.69
N SER A 60 7.95 13.62 22.49
CA SER A 60 9.22 13.15 23.07
C SER A 60 9.01 11.94 23.98
N LYS A 61 8.03 12.00 24.90
CA LYS A 61 7.68 10.88 25.79
C LYS A 61 7.20 9.65 25.01
N ASP A 62 6.35 9.83 24.00
CA ASP A 62 5.86 8.72 23.17
C ASP A 62 6.98 8.07 22.36
N THR A 63 7.90 8.87 21.82
CA THR A 63 9.10 8.36 21.14
C THR A 63 9.95 7.51 22.09
N LEU A 64 10.14 7.98 23.33
CA LEU A 64 10.91 7.26 24.33
C LEU A 64 10.25 5.93 24.72
N ARG A 65 8.93 5.92 24.97
CA ARG A 65 8.16 4.70 25.28
C ARG A 65 8.27 3.67 24.16
N PHE A 66 8.07 4.12 22.94
CA PHE A 66 8.10 3.27 21.77
C PHE A 66 9.48 2.66 21.52
N ASN A 67 10.54 3.43 21.81
CA ASN A 67 11.91 2.94 21.79
C ASN A 67 12.18 1.92 22.90
N ARG A 68 11.68 2.12 24.13
CA ARG A 68 11.84 1.10 25.20
C ARG A 68 11.17 -0.21 24.83
N ALA A 69 9.95 -0.16 24.31
CA ALA A 69 9.24 -1.35 23.85
C ALA A 69 9.97 -2.05 22.69
N PHE A 70 10.55 -1.27 21.76
CA PHE A 70 11.42 -1.81 20.71
C PHE A 70 12.63 -2.55 21.29
N GLN A 71 13.36 -1.92 22.21
CA GLN A 71 14.56 -2.51 22.80
C GLN A 71 14.24 -3.77 23.63
N ASP A 72 13.12 -3.78 24.34
CA ASP A 72 12.64 -4.95 25.07
C ASP A 72 12.32 -6.13 24.14
N ALA A 73 11.59 -5.85 23.05
CA ALA A 73 11.29 -6.84 22.02
C ALA A 73 12.54 -7.34 21.30
N TRP A 74 13.46 -6.42 20.98
CA TRP A 74 14.74 -6.73 20.35
C TRP A 74 15.56 -7.68 21.20
N LYS A 75 15.71 -7.39 22.50
CA LYS A 75 16.45 -8.27 23.43
C LYS A 75 15.85 -9.67 23.49
N LYS A 76 14.52 -9.80 23.49
CA LYS A 76 13.84 -11.10 23.47
C LYS A 76 14.05 -11.84 22.15
N ALA A 77 14.04 -11.12 21.03
CA ALA A 77 14.27 -11.69 19.70
C ALA A 77 15.72 -12.14 19.53
N GLU A 78 16.69 -11.34 19.97
CA GLU A 78 18.13 -11.62 19.84
C GLU A 78 18.55 -12.91 20.55
N LEU A 79 17.97 -13.18 21.74
CA LEU A 79 18.15 -14.45 22.46
C LEU A 79 17.64 -15.68 21.67
N ASN A 80 16.87 -15.48 20.61
CA ASN A 80 16.22 -16.52 19.82
C ASN A 80 16.61 -16.48 18.32
N PHE A 81 17.63 -15.71 17.93
CA PHE A 81 18.08 -15.67 16.53
C PHE A 81 18.63 -17.02 16.05
N ASP A 82 19.17 -17.84 16.95
CA ASP A 82 19.66 -19.17 16.62
C ASP A 82 18.54 -20.22 16.54
N SER A 83 17.40 -19.99 17.19
CA SER A 83 16.24 -20.88 17.18
C SER A 83 15.67 -21.03 15.76
N PRO A 84 15.34 -22.25 15.27
CA PRO A 84 14.84 -22.45 13.91
C PRO A 84 13.51 -21.72 13.66
N HIS A 85 12.66 -21.70 14.68
CA HIS A 85 11.44 -20.93 14.72
C HIS A 85 11.23 -20.38 16.13
N PHE A 86 10.73 -19.15 16.24
CA PHE A 86 10.31 -18.57 17.51
C PHE A 86 9.14 -17.62 17.28
N SER A 87 8.09 -17.76 18.08
CA SER A 87 6.97 -16.83 18.10
C SER A 87 6.67 -16.43 19.53
N LYS A 88 6.37 -15.14 19.74
CA LYS A 88 5.97 -14.62 21.04
C LYS A 88 5.06 -13.42 20.90
N GLU A 89 3.97 -13.45 21.65
CA GLU A 89 3.06 -12.32 21.83
C GLU A 89 3.06 -11.90 23.31
N TYR A 90 3.09 -10.59 23.57
CA TYR A 90 2.95 -10.05 24.92
C TYR A 90 2.58 -8.56 24.91
N TYR A 91 2.15 -8.04 26.05
CA TYR A 91 1.94 -6.61 26.27
C TYR A 91 3.13 -6.01 27.00
N PHE A 92 3.65 -4.89 26.47
CA PHE A 92 4.60 -4.04 27.16
C PHE A 92 3.84 -2.89 27.85
N TYR A 93 4.03 -2.75 29.16
CA TYR A 93 3.39 -1.72 29.97
C TYR A 93 4.44 -0.67 30.35
N PRO A 94 4.35 0.57 29.84
CA PRO A 94 5.23 1.65 30.27
C PRO A 94 4.98 2.03 31.74
N ASP A 95 6.03 2.46 32.44
CA ASP A 95 6.01 2.77 33.88
C ASP A 95 5.16 4.01 34.27
N ASP A 96 4.56 4.69 33.30
CA ASP A 96 3.90 5.99 33.46
C ASP A 96 2.37 5.94 33.25
N SER A 97 1.76 4.76 33.46
CA SER A 97 0.32 4.52 33.33
C SER A 97 -0.27 4.89 31.95
N SER A 98 0.57 4.90 30.91
CA SER A 98 0.13 5.10 29.53
C SER A 98 -0.47 3.82 28.92
N TYR A 99 -0.69 3.82 27.60
CA TYR A 99 -1.28 2.68 26.90
C TYR A 99 -0.31 1.49 26.86
N ALA A 100 -0.87 0.28 26.93
CA ALA A 100 -0.10 -0.94 26.69
C ALA A 100 0.25 -1.05 25.20
N ILE A 101 1.45 -1.54 24.91
CA ILE A 101 1.90 -1.81 23.54
C ILE A 101 1.84 -3.32 23.32
N LYS A 102 0.98 -3.79 22.40
CA LYS A 102 0.97 -5.20 22.01
C LYS A 102 2.19 -5.46 21.13
N ILE A 103 3.00 -6.44 21.52
CA ILE A 103 4.20 -6.85 20.80
C ILE A 103 3.98 -8.25 20.26
N GLU A 104 4.28 -8.44 18.98
CA GLU A 104 4.34 -9.76 18.34
C GLU A 104 5.71 -9.94 17.69
N ILE A 105 6.36 -11.04 18.02
CA ILE A 105 7.66 -11.45 17.48
C ILE A 105 7.44 -12.73 16.69
N LEU A 106 7.97 -12.77 15.48
CA LEU A 106 8.05 -13.96 14.65
C LEU A 106 9.46 -14.07 14.07
N ILE A 107 10.13 -15.18 14.32
CA ILE A 107 11.46 -15.49 13.81
C ILE A 107 11.40 -16.85 13.11
N GLY A 108 12.01 -16.93 11.93
CA GLY A 108 12.16 -18.18 11.21
C GLY A 108 12.48 -17.98 9.73
N ASN A 109 12.42 -19.08 9.00
CA ASN A 109 12.53 -19.12 7.55
C ASN A 109 11.22 -18.67 6.89
N LEU A 110 10.96 -17.35 6.92
CA LEU A 110 9.65 -16.82 6.55
C LEU A 110 9.40 -16.79 5.04
N PHE A 111 10.43 -16.48 4.26
CA PHE A 111 10.28 -16.28 2.81
C PHE A 111 10.93 -17.36 1.96
N THR A 112 11.96 -18.00 2.50
CA THR A 112 12.68 -19.12 1.88
C THR A 112 13.19 -20.05 2.97
N ASP A 113 13.42 -21.32 2.61
CA ASP A 113 13.96 -22.32 3.54
C ASP A 113 15.40 -22.06 3.97
N SER A 114 16.13 -21.18 3.28
CA SER A 114 17.56 -20.92 3.53
C SER A 114 17.84 -19.66 4.33
N GLU A 115 16.89 -18.72 4.41
CA GLU A 115 17.11 -17.40 5.00
C GLU A 115 16.20 -17.15 6.18
N LYS A 116 16.81 -16.75 7.31
CA LYS A 116 16.08 -16.47 8.54
C LYS A 116 15.74 -14.98 8.65
N TYR A 117 14.53 -14.70 9.14
CA TYR A 117 13.99 -13.36 9.30
C TYR A 117 13.43 -13.15 10.71
N PHE A 118 13.35 -11.90 11.11
CA PHE A 118 12.69 -11.42 12.32
C PHE A 118 11.65 -10.37 11.92
N LEU A 119 10.38 -10.69 12.13
CA LEU A 119 9.26 -9.78 11.99
C LEU A 119 8.77 -9.36 13.38
N LEU A 120 8.75 -8.05 13.59
CA LEU A 120 8.25 -7.41 14.81
C LEU A 120 7.01 -6.59 14.46
N ARG A 121 5.90 -6.87 15.15
CA ARG A 121 4.70 -6.05 15.12
C ARG A 121 4.51 -5.36 16.46
N ARG A 122 4.19 -4.08 16.42
CA ARG A 122 3.91 -3.26 17.60
C ARG A 122 2.61 -2.52 17.39
N HIS A 123 1.59 -2.87 18.16
CA HIS A 123 0.28 -2.23 18.07
C HIS A 123 0.13 -1.24 19.22
N VAL A 124 -0.21 -0.02 18.86
CA VAL A 124 -0.55 1.08 19.76
C VAL A 124 -1.89 1.67 19.32
N PRO A 125 -2.60 2.44 20.17
CA PRO A 125 -3.97 2.86 19.90
C PRO A 125 -4.22 3.58 18.56
N TRP A 126 -3.17 4.19 17.97
CA TRP A 126 -3.27 4.92 16.70
C TRP A 126 -2.59 4.24 15.52
N ALA A 127 -1.71 3.25 15.74
CA ALA A 127 -0.95 2.62 14.68
C ALA A 127 -0.47 1.20 15.00
N THR A 128 -0.32 0.43 13.93
CA THR A 128 0.48 -0.79 13.88
C THR A 128 1.81 -0.48 13.19
N TYR A 129 2.91 -0.84 13.82
CA TYR A 129 4.25 -0.74 13.26
C TYR A 129 4.79 -2.13 12.94
N LEU A 130 5.23 -2.32 11.70
CA LEU A 130 5.78 -3.56 11.18
C LEU A 130 7.25 -3.32 10.86
N ASN A 131 8.13 -4.06 11.52
CA ASN A 131 9.56 -4.01 11.25
C ASN A 131 10.04 -5.41 10.84
N LEU A 132 10.62 -5.51 9.65
CA LEU A 132 11.18 -6.76 9.13
C LEU A 132 12.69 -6.65 9.05
N TYR A 133 13.37 -7.67 9.56
CA TYR A 133 14.81 -7.81 9.54
C TYR A 133 15.20 -9.16 8.96
N GLN A 134 16.33 -9.20 8.26
CA GLN A 134 16.99 -10.45 7.92
C GLN A 134 18.06 -10.76 8.96
N ILE A 135 18.11 -12.00 9.42
CA ILE A 135 19.13 -12.48 10.35
C ILE A 135 20.26 -13.13 9.54
N ARG A 136 21.49 -12.64 9.72
CA ARG A 136 22.71 -13.22 9.13
C ARG A 136 23.80 -13.27 10.19
N ASN A 137 24.39 -14.44 10.42
CA ASN A 137 25.48 -14.64 11.38
C ASN A 137 25.15 -14.07 12.78
N GLY A 138 23.94 -14.37 13.28
CA GLY A 138 23.46 -13.90 14.59
C GLY A 138 23.16 -12.40 14.66
N LYS A 139 23.19 -11.66 13.55
CA LYS A 139 22.90 -10.21 13.50
C LYS A 139 21.69 -9.93 12.63
N ALA A 140 20.85 -8.99 13.05
CA ALA A 140 19.67 -8.57 12.31
C ALA A 140 19.93 -7.31 11.48
N PHE A 141 19.55 -7.33 10.20
CA PHE A 141 19.70 -6.27 9.22
C PHE A 141 18.32 -5.80 8.79
N LYS A 142 18.04 -4.50 8.92
CA LYS A 142 16.72 -3.93 8.59
C LYS A 142 16.41 -4.08 7.11
N ILE A 143 15.21 -4.58 6.81
CA ILE A 143 14.70 -4.77 5.45
C ILE A 143 13.55 -3.80 5.19
N LEU A 144 12.56 -3.79 6.08
CA LEU A 144 11.35 -2.98 5.93
C LEU A 144 10.99 -2.35 7.28
N GLU A 145 10.48 -1.14 7.22
CA GLU A 145 9.70 -0.53 8.29
C GLU A 145 8.45 0.09 7.70
N ARG A 146 7.30 -0.23 8.29
CA ARG A 146 6.01 0.33 7.90
C ARG A 146 5.24 0.75 9.14
N LYS A 147 4.64 1.93 9.07
CA LYS A 147 3.61 2.38 10.01
C LYS A 147 2.27 2.38 9.28
N GLN A 148 1.28 1.70 9.82
CA GLN A 148 -0.10 1.73 9.36
C GLN A 148 -0.99 2.29 10.46
N SER A 149 -1.95 3.14 10.13
CA SER A 149 -2.94 3.59 11.14
C SER A 149 -3.74 2.39 11.65
N GLU A 150 -3.94 2.30 12.97
CA GLU A 150 -4.62 1.16 13.60
C GLU A 150 -6.05 0.99 13.09
N MET A 151 -6.75 2.10 12.84
CA MET A 151 -8.10 2.08 12.29
C MET A 151 -8.18 1.46 10.88
N SER A 152 -7.05 1.48 10.15
CA SER A 152 -6.96 0.99 8.78
C SER A 152 -6.25 -0.36 8.63
N TYR A 153 -5.35 -0.71 9.55
CA TYR A 153 -4.68 -2.01 9.53
C TYR A 153 -5.73 -3.12 9.70
N ARG A 154 -5.55 -4.21 8.95
CA ARG A 154 -6.42 -5.39 9.02
C ARG A 154 -5.63 -6.63 9.34
N SER A 155 -4.55 -6.86 8.59
CA SER A 155 -3.62 -7.97 8.83
C SER A 155 -2.33 -7.79 8.02
N ASP A 156 -1.36 -8.66 8.27
CA ASP A 156 -0.32 -8.98 7.30
C ASP A 156 -0.13 -10.49 7.22
N THR A 157 0.43 -10.93 6.10
CA THR A 157 0.65 -12.35 5.80
C THR A 157 1.91 -12.52 4.95
N ILE A 158 2.38 -13.75 4.87
CA ILE A 158 3.57 -14.15 4.11
C ILE A 158 3.20 -15.35 3.26
N PHE A 159 3.19 -15.17 1.93
CA PHE A 159 2.91 -16.22 0.95
C PHE A 159 3.44 -15.79 -0.42
N ASP A 160 3.64 -16.75 -1.32
CA ASP A 160 4.04 -16.49 -2.72
C ASP A 160 2.88 -15.82 -3.49
N VAL A 161 3.08 -14.57 -3.89
CA VAL A 161 2.05 -13.78 -4.60
C VAL A 161 2.18 -13.89 -6.12
N ASN A 162 3.40 -14.07 -6.62
CA ASN A 162 3.71 -13.99 -8.05
C ASN A 162 4.02 -15.33 -8.69
N GLY A 163 4.01 -16.44 -7.93
CA GLY A 163 4.24 -17.80 -8.40
C GLY A 163 5.71 -18.17 -8.59
N ASP A 164 6.65 -17.41 -8.00
CA ASP A 164 8.09 -17.68 -8.14
C ASP A 164 8.66 -18.64 -7.07
N GLN A 165 7.77 -19.22 -6.24
CA GLN A 165 8.08 -20.12 -5.13
C GLN A 165 8.87 -19.45 -3.98
N ILE A 166 8.91 -18.12 -3.96
CA ILE A 166 9.44 -17.32 -2.86
C ILE A 166 8.25 -16.62 -2.20
N ASN A 167 8.10 -16.75 -0.87
CA ASN A 167 7.03 -15.99 -0.23
C ASN A 167 7.37 -14.50 -0.23
N ASP A 168 6.32 -13.68 -0.25
CA ASP A 168 6.37 -12.23 -0.20
C ASP A 168 5.76 -11.70 1.09
N PHE A 169 6.05 -10.44 1.43
CA PHE A 169 5.40 -9.80 2.57
C PHE A 169 4.20 -8.99 2.10
N VAL A 170 3.01 -9.28 2.63
CA VAL A 170 1.76 -8.67 2.20
C VAL A 170 1.05 -8.03 3.38
N VAL A 171 0.74 -6.74 3.28
CA VAL A 171 0.01 -5.99 4.30
C VAL A 171 -1.38 -5.62 3.79
N HIS A 172 -2.42 -6.14 4.45
CA HIS A 172 -3.82 -5.82 4.17
C HIS A 172 -4.30 -4.68 5.05
N TRP A 173 -4.88 -3.66 4.41
CA TRP A 173 -5.46 -2.52 5.09
C TRP A 173 -6.68 -1.98 4.34
N HIS A 174 -7.56 -1.31 5.06
CA HIS A 174 -8.73 -0.65 4.51
C HIS A 174 -8.71 0.83 4.92
N PRO A 175 -8.83 1.78 3.98
CA PRO A 175 -8.93 3.20 4.32
C PRO A 175 -10.08 3.48 5.31
N VAL A 176 -9.87 4.43 6.22
CA VAL A 176 -10.88 4.78 7.25
C VAL A 176 -12.05 5.56 6.65
N SER A 177 -11.82 6.22 5.51
CA SER A 177 -12.83 6.99 4.76
C SER A 177 -13.00 6.44 3.35
N GLY A 178 -14.22 6.58 2.82
CA GLY A 178 -14.60 6.13 1.48
C GLY A 178 -16.06 5.68 1.44
N CYS A 179 -16.64 5.65 0.25
CA CYS A 179 -18.02 5.19 0.02
C CYS A 179 -18.13 3.70 -0.28
N CYS A 180 -17.01 3.09 -0.67
CA CYS A 180 -17.01 1.98 -1.59
C CYS A 180 -15.94 0.97 -1.20
N ARG A 181 -16.14 -0.30 -1.60
CA ARG A 181 -15.28 -1.43 -1.19
C ARG A 181 -13.83 -1.19 -1.64
N ARG A 182 -12.90 -1.19 -0.68
CA ARG A 182 -11.49 -0.85 -0.93
C ARG A 182 -10.53 -1.62 -0.01
N ASN A 183 -10.55 -2.94 -0.10
CA ASN A 183 -9.53 -3.78 0.52
C ASN A 183 -8.21 -3.58 -0.21
N ILE A 184 -7.22 -2.96 0.43
CA ILE A 184 -5.92 -2.68 -0.19
C ILE A 184 -4.89 -3.66 0.34
N TYR A 185 -4.15 -4.26 -0.58
CA TYR A 185 -3.00 -5.11 -0.27
C TYR A 185 -1.73 -4.41 -0.76
N SER A 186 -0.82 -4.15 0.18
CA SER A 186 0.53 -3.68 -0.11
C SER A 186 1.47 -4.89 -0.16
N VAL A 187 1.90 -5.26 -1.37
CA VAL A 187 2.75 -6.42 -1.64
C VAL A 187 4.20 -5.97 -1.79
N TYR A 188 5.09 -6.54 -0.99
CA TYR A 188 6.53 -6.35 -1.06
C TYR A 188 7.16 -7.64 -1.55
N LEU A 189 7.58 -7.66 -2.82
CA LEU A 189 8.17 -8.84 -3.42
C LEU A 189 9.56 -9.08 -2.89
N LYS A 190 9.87 -10.30 -2.49
CA LYS A 190 11.25 -10.66 -2.14
C LYS A 190 12.07 -10.87 -3.41
N LYS A 191 13.27 -10.31 -3.45
CA LYS A 191 14.21 -10.50 -4.57
C LYS A 191 15.27 -11.54 -4.24
N GLU A 192 15.89 -12.09 -5.27
CA GLU A 192 17.01 -13.04 -5.15
C GLU A 192 18.20 -12.45 -4.38
N ASP A 193 18.46 -11.14 -4.55
CA ASP A 193 19.53 -10.40 -3.86
C ASP A 193 19.24 -10.13 -2.37
N ARG A 194 18.19 -10.75 -1.81
CA ARG A 194 17.71 -10.63 -0.43
C ARG A 194 17.06 -9.28 -0.10
N SER A 195 16.97 -8.37 -1.07
CA SER A 195 16.21 -7.13 -0.93
C SER A 195 14.73 -7.37 -1.18
N PHE A 196 13.93 -6.33 -0.94
CA PHE A 196 12.50 -6.32 -1.25
C PHE A 196 12.18 -5.22 -2.27
N SER A 197 11.11 -5.39 -3.03
CA SER A 197 10.58 -4.35 -3.89
C SER A 197 10.02 -3.18 -3.07
N SER A 198 9.79 -2.04 -3.73
CA SER A 198 8.79 -1.09 -3.25
C SER A 198 7.40 -1.76 -3.23
N ALA A 199 6.48 -1.23 -2.43
CA ALA A 199 5.14 -1.79 -2.33
C ALA A 199 4.37 -1.67 -3.65
N TYR A 200 3.92 -2.80 -4.19
CA TYR A 200 2.81 -2.84 -5.13
C TYR A 200 1.50 -2.68 -4.36
N ARG A 201 0.55 -1.93 -4.92
CA ARG A 201 -0.76 -1.71 -4.29
C ARG A 201 -1.86 -2.25 -5.19
N PHE A 202 -2.61 -3.22 -4.68
CA PHE A 202 -3.76 -3.77 -5.35
C PHE A 202 -5.03 -3.51 -4.53
N ILE A 203 -6.13 -3.19 -5.21
CA ILE A 203 -7.43 -2.92 -4.60
C ILE A 203 -8.34 -4.10 -4.91
N ASN A 204 -8.94 -4.69 -3.88
CA ASN A 204 -9.79 -5.88 -3.94
C ASN A 204 -9.18 -7.00 -4.83
N PRO A 205 -7.91 -7.40 -4.62
CA PRO A 205 -7.28 -8.43 -5.43
C PRO A 205 -7.72 -9.84 -5.02
N THR A 206 -7.65 -10.73 -5.98
CA THR A 206 -7.55 -12.18 -5.81
C THR A 206 -6.26 -12.59 -6.50
N PHE A 207 -5.31 -13.11 -5.72
CA PHE A 207 -4.02 -13.56 -6.20
C PHE A 207 -4.15 -15.01 -6.68
N SER A 208 -3.69 -15.29 -7.90
CA SER A 208 -3.63 -16.62 -8.50
C SER A 208 -2.17 -16.94 -8.88
N PRO A 209 -1.31 -17.30 -7.90
CA PRO A 209 0.14 -17.45 -8.11
C PRO A 209 0.48 -18.50 -9.17
N GLU A 210 -0.25 -19.63 -9.20
CA GLU A 210 -0.06 -20.70 -10.19
C GLU A 210 -0.28 -20.24 -11.64
N GLU A 211 -1.13 -19.22 -11.83
CA GLU A 211 -1.38 -18.61 -13.14
C GLU A 211 -0.47 -17.41 -13.41
N HIS A 212 0.27 -16.94 -12.39
CA HIS A 212 0.94 -15.65 -12.37
C HIS A 212 -0.03 -14.48 -12.62
N ILE A 213 -1.28 -14.59 -12.17
CA ILE A 213 -2.35 -13.62 -12.45
C ILE A 213 -2.84 -12.97 -11.15
N ILE A 214 -3.23 -11.70 -11.26
CA ILE A 214 -4.05 -11.02 -10.28
C ILE A 214 -5.35 -10.62 -10.96
N ARG A 215 -6.48 -11.04 -10.41
CA ARG A 215 -7.80 -10.53 -10.79
C ARG A 215 -8.34 -9.67 -9.66
N GLY A 216 -9.25 -8.76 -9.94
CA GLY A 216 -9.88 -8.02 -8.86
C GLY A 216 -10.87 -6.99 -9.34
N ILE A 217 -11.35 -6.20 -8.39
CA ILE A 217 -12.39 -5.20 -8.61
C ILE A 217 -11.84 -3.82 -8.33
N SER A 218 -12.01 -2.91 -9.30
CA SER A 218 -11.61 -1.52 -9.15
C SER A 218 -12.39 -0.83 -8.03
N TYR A 219 -11.90 0.31 -7.58
CA TYR A 219 -12.68 1.16 -6.71
C TYR A 219 -13.91 1.72 -7.44
N GLY A 220 -15.11 1.63 -6.85
CA GLY A 220 -16.35 2.12 -7.44
C GLY A 220 -17.59 1.67 -6.69
N HIS A 221 -18.74 2.25 -7.04
CA HIS A 221 -20.05 1.83 -6.49
C HIS A 221 -20.42 0.41 -6.96
N PRO A 222 -21.30 -0.29 -6.21
CA PRO A 222 -21.87 -1.55 -6.66
C PRO A 222 -22.47 -1.40 -8.06
N GLY A 223 -22.16 -2.33 -8.97
CA GLY A 223 -22.60 -2.30 -10.37
C GLY A 223 -21.88 -1.28 -11.27
N GLU A 224 -21.04 -0.40 -10.72
CA GLU A 224 -20.23 0.56 -11.49
C GLU A 224 -18.75 0.25 -11.50
N ALA A 225 -18.25 -0.43 -10.47
CA ALA A 225 -16.86 -0.87 -10.40
C ALA A 225 -16.53 -1.75 -11.62
N GLY A 226 -15.29 -1.66 -12.11
CA GLY A 226 -14.78 -2.53 -13.16
C GLY A 226 -14.07 -3.74 -12.58
N LEU A 227 -13.98 -4.81 -13.35
CA LEU A 227 -13.03 -5.89 -13.12
C LEU A 227 -11.68 -5.52 -13.73
N TYR A 228 -10.59 -6.01 -13.17
CA TYR A 228 -9.27 -5.92 -13.78
C TYR A 228 -8.56 -7.27 -13.74
N LYS A 229 -7.63 -7.45 -14.69
CA LYS A 229 -6.69 -8.57 -14.71
C LYS A 229 -5.30 -8.07 -15.02
N PHE A 230 -4.38 -8.43 -14.14
CA PHE A 230 -2.95 -8.17 -14.27
C PHE A 230 -2.19 -9.48 -14.34
N LYS A 231 -0.99 -9.44 -14.92
CA LYS A 231 -0.08 -10.59 -14.99
C LYS A 231 1.27 -10.23 -14.43
N TRP A 232 1.81 -11.10 -13.61
CA TRP A 232 3.20 -11.02 -13.18
C TRP A 232 4.12 -11.38 -14.34
N ASN A 233 5.15 -10.55 -14.51
CA ASN A 233 6.25 -10.75 -15.44
C ASN A 233 7.55 -10.64 -14.65
N GLY A 234 7.87 -11.73 -13.94
CA GLY A 234 8.88 -11.73 -12.87
C GLY A 234 8.47 -10.79 -11.74
N LEU A 235 9.29 -9.77 -11.49
CA LEU A 235 9.03 -8.78 -10.44
C LEU A 235 8.19 -7.58 -10.91
N ALA A 236 7.78 -7.54 -12.17
CA ALA A 236 6.95 -6.49 -12.75
C ALA A 236 5.51 -6.98 -12.96
N VAL A 237 4.57 -6.04 -13.10
CA VAL A 237 3.15 -6.34 -13.34
C VAL A 237 2.68 -5.68 -14.63
N ASP A 238 2.14 -6.49 -15.52
CA ASP A 238 1.55 -6.06 -16.78
C ASP A 238 0.03 -5.97 -16.66
N SER A 239 -0.54 -4.88 -17.19
CA SER A 239 -1.99 -4.74 -17.29
C SER A 239 -2.50 -5.50 -18.50
N LEU A 240 -3.40 -6.47 -18.30
CA LEU A 240 -3.96 -7.25 -19.40
C LEU A 240 -5.28 -6.66 -19.88
N GLU A 241 -6.26 -6.56 -18.98
CA GLU A 241 -7.60 -6.13 -19.34
C GLU A 241 -8.42 -5.59 -18.17
N PHE A 242 -9.49 -4.90 -18.52
CA PHE A 242 -10.52 -4.41 -17.62
C PHE A 242 -11.89 -4.69 -18.21
N ILE A 243 -12.88 -5.00 -17.39
CA ILE A 243 -14.24 -5.29 -17.83
C ILE A 243 -15.21 -4.40 -17.05
N TYR A 244 -16.10 -3.72 -17.77
CA TYR A 244 -17.09 -2.82 -17.22
C TYR A 244 -18.49 -3.20 -17.67
N ARG A 245 -19.50 -2.86 -16.90
CA ARG A 245 -20.88 -2.91 -17.39
C ARG A 245 -21.09 -1.89 -18.49
N ASN A 246 -21.82 -2.27 -19.54
CA ASN A 246 -22.23 -1.35 -20.58
C ASN A 246 -23.42 -0.50 -20.09
N THR A 247 -23.19 0.80 -19.89
CA THR A 247 -24.22 1.73 -19.41
C THR A 247 -25.38 1.94 -20.39
N SER A 248 -25.15 1.70 -21.68
CA SER A 248 -26.18 1.80 -22.73
C SER A 248 -26.99 0.51 -22.90
N ARG A 249 -26.43 -0.64 -22.51
CA ARG A 249 -27.00 -1.99 -22.72
C ARG A 249 -26.69 -2.88 -21.51
N LYS A 250 -27.63 -2.98 -20.57
CA LYS A 250 -27.43 -3.69 -19.29
C LYS A 250 -27.11 -5.19 -19.42
N ASP A 251 -27.42 -5.79 -20.57
CA ASP A 251 -27.15 -7.17 -20.93
C ASP A 251 -25.74 -7.39 -21.52
N GLN A 252 -24.88 -6.36 -21.50
CA GLN A 252 -23.56 -6.38 -22.12
C GLN A 252 -22.49 -5.83 -21.20
N PHE A 253 -21.26 -6.23 -21.48
CA PHE A 253 -20.05 -5.71 -20.86
C PHE A 253 -19.10 -5.17 -21.92
N ILE A 254 -18.17 -4.32 -21.49
CA ILE A 254 -17.14 -3.73 -22.35
C ILE A 254 -15.79 -4.07 -21.76
N LYS A 255 -14.98 -4.77 -22.54
CA LYS A 255 -13.59 -5.14 -22.22
C LYS A 255 -12.62 -4.16 -22.86
N THR A 256 -11.71 -3.61 -22.07
CA THR A 256 -10.68 -2.66 -22.53
C THR A 256 -9.30 -3.11 -22.11
N SER A 257 -8.26 -2.72 -22.85
CA SER A 257 -6.85 -3.00 -22.50
C SER A 257 -6.27 -2.04 -21.45
N LYS A 258 -6.96 -0.92 -21.18
CA LYS A 258 -6.56 0.11 -20.22
C LYS A 258 -7.74 0.49 -19.34
N ALA A 259 -7.44 0.96 -18.13
CA ALA A 259 -8.47 1.46 -17.22
C ALA A 259 -9.25 2.61 -17.86
N LYS A 260 -10.57 2.61 -17.69
CA LYS A 260 -11.49 3.58 -18.28
C LYS A 260 -12.60 3.88 -17.28
N TYR A 261 -13.13 5.10 -17.33
CA TYR A 261 -14.33 5.47 -16.59
C TYR A 261 -15.55 5.33 -17.50
N LYS A 262 -16.42 4.36 -17.22
CA LYS A 262 -17.67 4.11 -17.96
C LYS A 262 -17.46 4.05 -19.49
N PRO A 263 -16.63 3.12 -20.00
CA PRO A 263 -16.31 3.07 -21.42
C PRO A 263 -17.54 2.79 -22.28
N THR A 264 -17.44 3.17 -23.54
CA THR A 264 -18.45 2.93 -24.58
C THR A 264 -18.03 1.78 -25.50
N ALA A 265 -18.97 1.27 -26.31
CA ALA A 265 -18.72 0.19 -27.26
C ALA A 265 -17.61 0.48 -28.29
N SER A 266 -17.30 1.76 -28.56
CA SER A 266 -16.20 2.15 -29.45
C SER A 266 -14.83 2.08 -28.78
N GLU A 267 -14.77 1.96 -27.45
CA GLU A 267 -13.52 1.99 -26.67
C GLU A 267 -13.03 0.60 -26.26
N GLY A 268 -13.79 -0.45 -26.60
CA GLY A 268 -13.50 -1.81 -26.18
C GLY A 268 -14.28 -2.86 -26.94
N GLU A 269 -14.05 -4.11 -26.57
CA GLU A 269 -14.76 -5.28 -27.09
C GLU A 269 -16.05 -5.48 -26.29
N ILE A 270 -17.18 -5.70 -26.99
CA ILE A 270 -18.45 -6.04 -26.34
C ILE A 270 -18.43 -7.52 -25.95
N LEU A 271 -18.68 -7.81 -24.68
CA LEU A 271 -18.92 -9.16 -24.18
C LEU A 271 -20.41 -9.34 -23.85
N LYS A 272 -20.93 -10.55 -24.08
CA LYS A 272 -22.29 -10.93 -23.69
C LYS A 272 -22.38 -11.51 -22.28
N GLU A 273 -21.25 -12.02 -21.78
CA GLU A 273 -21.13 -12.63 -20.47
C GLU A 273 -19.78 -12.27 -19.85
N ILE A 274 -19.69 -12.37 -18.53
CA ILE A 274 -18.43 -12.22 -17.80
C ILE A 274 -17.64 -13.51 -18.01
N PRO A 275 -16.33 -13.45 -18.36
CA PRO A 275 -15.53 -14.65 -18.47
C PRO A 275 -15.49 -15.44 -17.15
N GLU A 276 -15.62 -16.77 -17.22
CA GLU A 276 -15.79 -17.65 -16.04
C GLU A 276 -14.70 -17.47 -14.98
N GLU A 277 -13.48 -17.17 -15.40
CA GLU A 277 -12.33 -16.91 -14.52
C GLU A 277 -12.52 -15.73 -13.55
N TYR A 278 -13.46 -14.83 -13.82
CA TYR A 278 -13.80 -13.74 -12.91
C TYR A 278 -14.89 -14.13 -11.89
N LEU A 279 -15.65 -15.20 -12.12
CA LEU A 279 -16.76 -15.57 -11.24
C LEU A 279 -16.31 -16.08 -9.87
N GLN A 280 -15.05 -16.46 -9.74
CA GLN A 280 -14.46 -16.98 -8.50
C GLN A 280 -13.61 -15.94 -7.75
N ILE A 281 -13.54 -14.70 -8.23
CA ILE A 281 -12.74 -13.67 -7.56
C ILE A 281 -13.47 -13.19 -6.30
N GLU A 282 -12.68 -12.79 -5.30
CA GLU A 282 -13.22 -12.13 -4.14
C GLU A 282 -14.04 -10.90 -4.54
N SER A 283 -15.17 -10.71 -3.88
CA SER A 283 -16.04 -9.55 -4.04
C SER A 283 -16.81 -9.44 -5.36
N ILE A 284 -16.89 -10.50 -6.18
CA ILE A 284 -17.61 -10.47 -7.47
C ILE A 284 -19.06 -9.94 -7.35
N ASP A 285 -19.71 -10.17 -6.20
CA ASP A 285 -21.02 -9.61 -5.84
C ASP A 285 -21.11 -8.09 -6.01
N TRP A 286 -20.01 -7.36 -5.79
CA TRP A 286 -19.96 -5.91 -5.94
C TRP A 286 -20.02 -5.47 -7.39
N PHE A 287 -19.49 -6.28 -8.31
CA PHE A 287 -19.62 -6.04 -9.74
C PHE A 287 -21.02 -6.43 -10.22
N GLU A 288 -21.56 -7.54 -9.71
CA GLU A 288 -22.84 -8.14 -10.10
C GLU A 288 -24.09 -7.46 -9.52
N ALA A 289 -23.93 -6.57 -8.55
CA ALA A 289 -24.98 -5.72 -8.00
C ALA A 289 -25.71 -4.85 -9.04
#